data_AF-A0A9E3NLU4-F1
#
_entry.id   AF-A0A9E3NLU4-F1
#
_cell.length_a   1.000
_cell.length_b   1.000
_cell.length_c   1.000
_cell.angle_alpha   90.00
_cell.angle_beta   90.00
_cell.angle_gamma   90.00
#
_symmetry.space_group_name_H-M   'P 1'
#
loop_
_entity.id
_entity.type
_entity.pdbx_description
1 polymer ?
#
loop_
_entity_poly.entity_id
_entity_poly.type
_entity_poly.pdbx_seq_one_letter_code
_entity_poly.pdbx_strand_id
1 'polypeptide(L)'
;MSRLILSILLLCLSADLLAQQTPYENLDSLKKEILELRADVDQIQLNLKTSQNKFKRGIAIATIGYSVTIAGGLMLGRKNDELGKGLLIAGGATGVTGTILMVDAFRHLTKKRPK
;
A
#
# COMPACT_ATOMS: atom_id res chain seq x y z
N MET A 1 50.22 17.68 -51.87
CA MET A 1 50.33 16.62 -50.84
C MET A 1 50.08 17.12 -49.42
N SER A 2 50.68 18.21 -48.95
CA SER A 2 50.46 18.75 -47.58
C SER A 2 48.97 19.03 -47.23
N ARG A 3 48.16 19.54 -48.16
CA ARG A 3 46.72 19.79 -47.91
C ARG A 3 45.86 18.52 -47.74
N LEU A 4 46.23 17.41 -48.40
CA LEU A 4 45.52 16.13 -48.26
C LEU A 4 45.81 15.48 -46.91
N ILE A 5 47.04 15.61 -46.41
CA ILE A 5 47.46 15.11 -45.10
C ILE A 5 46.70 15.85 -43.99
N LEU A 6 46.53 17.16 -44.13
CA LEU A 6 45.78 17.98 -43.16
C LEU A 6 44.29 17.60 -43.12
N SER A 7 43.67 17.33 -44.27
CA SER A 7 42.27 16.88 -44.33
C SER A 7 42.06 15.48 -43.75
N ILE A 8 43.01 14.56 -43.91
CA ILE A 8 42.95 13.21 -43.33
C ILE A 8 43.12 13.27 -41.81
N LEU A 9 44.04 14.11 -41.30
CA LEU A 9 44.24 14.32 -39.87
C LEU A 9 43.00 14.92 -39.20
N LEU A 10 42.32 15.85 -39.88
CA LEU A 10 41.08 16.47 -39.40
C LEU A 10 39.91 15.47 -39.37
N LEU A 11 39.85 14.54 -40.33
CA LEU A 11 38.83 13.49 -40.36
C LEU A 11 39.01 12.46 -39.22
N CYS A 12 40.26 12.14 -38.87
CA CYS A 12 40.56 11.22 -37.76
C CYS A 12 40.21 11.83 -36.40
N LEU A 13 40.44 13.14 -36.20
CA LEU A 13 40.12 13.80 -34.93
C LEU A 13 38.60 13.82 -34.60
N SER A 14 37.74 13.82 -35.63
CA SER A 14 36.29 13.76 -35.44
C SER A 14 35.76 12.36 -35.08
N ALA A 15 36.54 11.30 -35.29
CA ALA A 15 36.11 9.93 -34.99
C ALA A 15 36.09 9.63 -33.47
N ASP A 16 36.98 10.26 -32.70
CA ASP A 16 37.06 10.08 -31.24
C ASP A 16 35.88 10.73 -30.50
N LEU A 17 35.27 11.78 -31.06
CA LEU A 17 34.16 12.50 -30.44
C LEU A 17 32.83 11.73 -30.47
N LEU A 18 32.66 10.80 -31.42
CA LEU A 18 31.46 9.94 -31.50
C LEU A 18 31.59 8.63 -30.71
N ALA A 19 32.80 8.25 -30.29
CA ALA A 19 33.05 6.98 -29.60
C ALA A 19 32.77 7.01 -28.08
N GLN A 20 32.48 8.18 -27.52
CA GLN A 20 32.35 8.36 -26.06
C GLN A 20 30.98 8.01 -25.47
N GLN A 21 30.04 7.49 -26.28
CA GLN A 21 28.73 7.05 -25.81
C GLN A 21 28.74 5.52 -25.58
N THR A 22 29.40 5.08 -24.52
CA THR A 22 29.36 3.69 -24.04
C THR A 22 28.46 3.57 -22.79
N PRO A 23 27.92 2.36 -22.50
CA PRO A 23 26.55 2.13 -22.00
C PRO A 23 26.39 2.26 -20.48
N TYR A 24 26.82 3.38 -19.90
CA TYR A 24 26.64 3.64 -18.47
C TYR A 24 25.18 3.92 -18.07
N GLU A 25 24.32 4.27 -19.03
CA GLU A 25 22.90 4.52 -18.80
C GLU A 25 22.14 3.30 -18.25
N ASN A 26 22.59 2.09 -18.62
CA ASN A 26 21.93 0.83 -18.25
C ASN A 26 22.19 0.43 -16.77
N LEU A 27 23.39 0.75 -16.24
CA LEU A 27 23.68 0.49 -14.82
C LEU A 27 22.93 1.44 -13.90
N ASP A 28 22.78 2.71 -14.31
CA ASP A 28 21.99 3.69 -13.58
C ASP A 28 20.49 3.38 -13.64
N SER A 29 19.97 2.89 -14.79
CA SER A 29 18.59 2.43 -14.87
C SER A 29 18.31 1.21 -13.99
N LEU A 30 19.23 0.23 -13.95
CA LEU A 30 19.09 -0.95 -13.09
C LEU A 30 19.15 -0.57 -11.61
N LYS A 31 20.08 0.30 -11.22
CA LYS A 31 20.20 0.80 -9.85
C LYS A 31 18.94 1.55 -9.42
N LYS A 32 18.37 2.36 -10.31
CA LYS A 32 17.10 3.05 -10.10
C LYS A 32 15.95 2.06 -9.91
N GLU A 33 15.83 1.05 -10.78
CA GLU A 33 14.77 0.06 -10.70
C GLU A 33 14.87 -0.79 -9.41
N ILE A 34 16.08 -1.15 -8.97
CA ILE A 34 16.30 -1.82 -7.67
C ILE A 34 15.85 -0.91 -6.51
N LEU A 35 16.13 0.39 -6.59
CA LEU A 35 15.76 1.34 -5.54
C LEU A 35 14.24 1.56 -5.49
N GLU A 36 13.59 1.66 -6.65
CA GLU A 36 12.14 1.72 -6.78
C GLU A 36 11.48 0.45 -6.23
N LEU A 37 12.02 -0.73 -6.58
CA LEU A 37 11.53 -2.03 -6.09
C LEU A 37 11.68 -2.16 -4.58
N ARG A 38 12.82 -1.74 -4.00
CA ARG A 38 13.00 -1.72 -2.54
C ARG A 38 11.96 -0.82 -1.88
N ALA A 39 11.75 0.37 -2.44
CA ALA A 39 10.78 1.30 -1.91
C ALA A 39 9.34 0.77 -2.03
N ASP A 40 9.02 -0.01 -3.07
CA ASP A 40 7.74 -0.73 -3.21
C ASP A 40 7.58 -1.81 -2.14
N VAL A 41 8.61 -2.62 -1.90
CA VAL A 41 8.60 -3.66 -0.86
C VAL A 41 8.40 -3.04 0.52
N ASP A 42 9.11 -1.97 0.83
CA ASP A 42 8.98 -1.26 2.11
C ASP A 42 7.55 -0.72 2.29
N GLN A 43 6.97 -0.16 1.23
CA GLN A 43 5.59 0.31 1.26
C GLN A 43 4.58 -0.84 1.43
N ILE A 44 4.80 -1.98 0.78
CA ILE A 44 3.97 -3.18 0.95
C ILE A 44 4.03 -3.65 2.40
N GLN A 45 5.20 -3.69 3.03
CA GLN A 45 5.35 -4.07 4.43
C GLN A 45 4.62 -3.12 5.37
N LEU A 46 4.70 -1.80 5.14
CA LEU A 46 3.97 -0.80 5.92
C LEU A 46 2.46 -0.97 5.78
N ASN A 47 1.97 -1.19 4.56
CA ASN A 47 0.55 -1.43 4.30
C ASN A 47 0.08 -2.75 4.94
N LEU A 48 0.89 -3.80 4.90
CA LEU A 48 0.60 -5.09 5.55
C LEU A 48 0.44 -4.94 7.06
N LYS A 49 1.40 -4.29 7.71
CA LYS A 49 1.37 -4.06 9.17
C LYS A 49 0.15 -3.23 9.58
N THR A 50 -0.14 -2.18 8.82
CA THR A 50 -1.30 -1.31 9.07
C THR A 50 -2.61 -2.08 8.89
N SER A 51 -2.73 -2.85 7.81
CA SER A 51 -3.91 -3.66 7.50
C SER A 51 -4.12 -4.74 8.56
N GLN A 52 -3.06 -5.43 8.98
CA GLN A 52 -3.15 -6.42 10.04
C GLN A 52 -3.69 -5.81 11.35
N ASN A 53 -3.24 -4.61 11.72
CA ASN A 53 -3.70 -3.95 12.94
C ASN A 53 -5.18 -3.52 12.84
N LYS A 54 -5.59 -2.94 11.71
CA LYS A 54 -6.99 -2.59 11.44
C LYS A 54 -7.90 -3.82 11.46
N PHE A 55 -7.46 -4.92 10.86
CA PHE A 55 -8.19 -6.18 10.83
C PHE A 55 -8.38 -6.76 12.24
N LYS A 56 -7.31 -6.85 13.05
CA LYS A 56 -7.39 -7.31 14.45
C LYS A 56 -8.33 -6.44 15.29
N ARG A 57 -8.25 -5.12 15.15
CA ARG A 57 -9.18 -4.19 15.82
C ARG A 57 -10.62 -4.39 15.36
N GLY A 58 -10.83 -4.58 14.06
CA GLY A 58 -12.13 -4.85 13.48
C GLY A 58 -12.78 -6.11 14.04
N ILE A 59 -12.03 -7.22 14.15
CA ILE A 59 -12.48 -8.44 14.82
C ILE A 59 -12.88 -8.16 16.27
N ALA A 60 -12.02 -7.51 17.04
CA ALA A 60 -12.29 -7.23 18.45
C ALA A 60 -13.57 -6.39 18.64
N ILE A 61 -13.72 -5.32 17.85
CA ILE A 61 -14.92 -4.46 17.88
C ILE A 61 -16.16 -5.23 17.45
N ALA A 62 -16.06 -6.05 16.41
CA ALA A 62 -17.17 -6.88 15.94
C ALA A 62 -17.62 -7.89 17.00
N THR A 63 -16.69 -8.54 17.68
CA THR A 63 -16.97 -9.47 18.78
C THR A 63 -17.64 -8.75 19.95
N ILE A 64 -17.15 -7.57 20.34
CA ILE A 64 -17.81 -6.75 21.39
C ILE A 64 -19.25 -6.41 20.96
N GLY A 65 -19.44 -5.95 19.72
CA GLY A 65 -20.76 -5.65 19.19
C GLY A 65 -21.70 -6.86 19.24
N TYR A 66 -21.21 -8.04 18.87
CA TYR A 66 -21.97 -9.29 18.97
C TYR A 66 -22.33 -9.64 20.42
N SER A 67 -21.38 -9.56 21.35
CA SER A 67 -21.64 -9.80 22.77
C SER A 67 -22.67 -8.83 23.35
N VAL A 68 -22.58 -7.55 23.03
CA VAL A 68 -23.54 -6.52 23.47
C VAL A 68 -24.92 -6.76 22.86
N THR A 69 -24.98 -7.16 21.59
CA THR A 69 -26.24 -7.53 20.93
C THR A 69 -26.90 -8.72 21.61
N ILE A 70 -26.14 -9.77 21.96
CA ILE A 70 -26.67 -10.93 22.69
C ILE A 70 -27.23 -10.50 24.05
N ALA A 71 -26.45 -9.73 24.82
CA ALA A 71 -26.88 -9.23 26.13
C ALA A 71 -28.17 -8.41 26.01
N GLY A 72 -28.26 -7.51 25.03
CA GLY A 72 -29.47 -6.74 24.74
C GLY A 72 -30.65 -7.64 24.37
N GLY A 73 -30.43 -8.64 23.52
CA GLY A 73 -31.46 -9.58 23.08
C GLY A 73 -32.05 -10.40 24.23
N LEU A 74 -31.22 -10.80 25.20
CA LEU A 74 -31.65 -11.50 26.41
C LEU A 74 -32.49 -10.62 27.36
N MET A 75 -32.41 -9.30 27.22
CA MET A 75 -33.15 -8.32 28.03
C MET A 75 -34.48 -7.89 27.41
N LEU A 76 -34.72 -8.23 26.13
CA LEU A 76 -35.99 -7.95 25.44
C LEU A 76 -37.16 -8.72 26.05
N GLY A 77 -38.35 -8.10 26.07
CA GLY A 77 -39.59 -8.68 26.59
C GLY A 77 -39.61 -8.87 28.11
N ARG A 78 -38.65 -8.29 28.83
CA ARG A 78 -38.54 -8.34 30.30
C ARG A 78 -38.66 -6.93 30.89
N LYS A 79 -38.44 -6.83 32.20
CA LYS A 79 -38.48 -5.57 32.97
C LYS A 79 -37.58 -4.46 32.38
N ASN A 80 -36.53 -4.84 31.65
CA ASN A 80 -35.53 -3.94 31.10
C ASN A 80 -35.57 -3.88 29.56
N ASP A 81 -36.76 -4.03 28.95
CA ASP A 81 -36.94 -4.07 27.49
C ASP A 81 -36.34 -2.87 26.74
N GLU A 82 -36.47 -1.67 27.31
CA GLU A 82 -35.91 -0.45 26.73
C GLU A 82 -34.38 -0.45 26.69
N LEU A 83 -33.74 -0.92 27.77
CA LEU A 83 -32.29 -1.15 27.80
C LEU A 83 -31.89 -2.24 26.80
N GLY A 84 -32.68 -3.31 26.70
CA GLY A 84 -32.46 -4.39 25.74
C GLY A 84 -32.44 -3.89 24.29
N LYS A 85 -33.41 -3.06 23.91
CA LYS A 85 -33.48 -2.40 22.59
C LYS A 85 -32.28 -1.49 22.35
N GLY A 86 -31.91 -0.68 23.35
CA GLY A 86 -30.74 0.19 23.28
C GLY A 86 -29.44 -0.60 23.05
N LEU A 87 -29.22 -1.67 23.81
CA LEU A 87 -28.07 -2.56 23.64
C LEU A 87 -28.09 -3.28 22.29
N LEU A 88 -29.26 -3.66 21.77
CA LEU A 88 -29.37 -4.29 20.46
C LEU A 88 -28.86 -3.37 19.35
N ILE A 89 -29.30 -2.11 19.37
CA ILE A 89 -28.91 -1.10 18.39
C ILE A 89 -27.42 -0.77 18.54
N ALA A 90 -26.97 -0.50 19.78
CA ALA A 90 -25.58 -0.18 20.05
C ALA A 90 -24.64 -1.33 19.68
N GLY A 91 -24.99 -2.56 20.06
CA GLY A 91 -24.25 -3.78 19.73
C GLY A 91 -24.20 -4.03 18.23
N GLY A 92 -25.33 -3.90 17.53
CA GLY A 92 -25.41 -4.07 16.09
C GLY A 92 -24.57 -3.04 15.34
N ALA A 93 -24.68 -1.76 15.70
CA ALA A 93 -23.88 -0.67 15.10
C ALA A 93 -22.38 -0.84 15.36
N THR A 94 -22.02 -1.26 16.58
CA THR A 94 -20.62 -1.59 16.94
C THR A 94 -20.11 -2.76 16.10
N GLY A 95 -20.93 -3.81 15.94
CA GLY A 95 -20.65 -4.97 15.11
C GLY A 95 -20.32 -4.59 13.66
N VAL A 96 -21.22 -3.83 13.04
CA VAL A 96 -21.05 -3.32 11.65
C VAL A 96 -19.79 -2.47 11.53
N THR A 97 -19.51 -1.61 12.50
CA THR A 97 -18.29 -0.78 12.50
C THR A 97 -17.03 -1.65 12.51
N GLY A 98 -17.02 -2.72 13.31
CA GLY A 98 -15.94 -3.71 13.30
C GLY A 98 -15.73 -4.35 11.93
N THR A 99 -16.81 -4.74 11.26
CA THR A 99 -16.76 -5.30 9.90
C THR A 99 -16.23 -4.29 8.88
N ILE A 100 -16.65 -3.02 8.94
CA ILE A 100 -16.13 -1.97 8.05
C ILE A 100 -14.62 -1.80 8.21
N LEU A 101 -14.11 -1.84 9.45
CA LEU A 101 -12.66 -1.77 9.69
C LEU A 101 -11.91 -2.96 9.11
N MET A 102 -12.51 -4.16 9.13
CA MET A 102 -11.93 -5.35 8.49
C MET A 102 -11.89 -5.19 6.96
N VAL A 103 -12.97 -4.70 6.35
CA VAL A 103 -13.01 -4.47 4.89
C VAL A 103 -12.03 -3.38 4.48
N ASP A 104 -11.93 -2.28 5.24
CA ASP A 104 -10.96 -1.21 4.97
C ASP A 104 -9.51 -1.72 5.11
N ALA A 105 -9.25 -2.64 6.03
CA ALA A 105 -7.95 -3.30 6.14
C ALA A 105 -7.58 -4.05 4.86
N PHE A 106 -8.50 -4.81 4.26
CA PHE A 106 -8.23 -5.48 2.99
C PHE A 106 -8.00 -4.49 1.85
N ARG A 107 -8.71 -3.36 1.83
CA ARG A 107 -8.53 -2.33 0.80
C ARG A 107 -7.14 -1.68 0.83
N HIS A 108 -6.53 -1.57 2.02
CA HIS A 108 -5.17 -1.05 2.17
C HIS A 108 -4.09 -2.01 1.65
N LEU A 109 -4.36 -3.32 1.64
CA LEU A 109 -3.45 -4.32 1.05
C LEU A 109 -3.43 -4.26 -0.48
N THR A 110 -4.59 -3.97 -1.10
CA THR A 110 -4.74 -3.97 -2.56
C THR A 110 -4.37 -2.64 -3.21
N LYS A 111 -4.22 -1.55 -2.44
CA LYS A 111 -3.93 -0.22 -2.98
C LYS A 111 -2.50 -0.15 -3.52
N LYS A 112 -2.36 -0.23 -4.85
CA LYS A 112 -1.11 0.04 -5.57
C LYS A 112 -0.63 1.47 -5.32
N ARG A 113 0.69 1.69 -5.41
CA ARG A 113 1.30 3.03 -5.41
C ARG A 113 0.56 3.95 -6.40
N PRO A 114 0.22 5.19 -6.04
CA PRO A 114 -0.13 6.19 -7.05
C PRO A 114 1.08 6.34 -7.99
N LYS A 115 0.82 6.30 -9.30
CA LYS A 115 1.82 6.49 -10.34
C LYS A 115 2.45 7.87 -10.27
#